data_AF-A2HHD2-F1
#
_entry.id   AF-A2HHD2-F1
#
_cell.length_a   1.000
_cell.length_b   1.000
_cell.length_c   1.000
_cell.angle_alpha   90.00
_cell.angle_beta   90.00
_cell.angle_gamma   90.00
#
_symmetry.space_group_name_H-M   'P 1'
#
loop_
_entity.id
_entity.type
_entity.pdbx_description
1 polymer ?
#
loop_
_entity_poly.entity_id
_entity_poly.type
_entity_poly.pdbx_seq_one_letter_code
_entity_poly.pdbx_strand_id
1 'polypeptide(L)'
;MQSIFTACFAPDTKHADDWFELNSTHELLSEFEHVELKKMYQDRQNLPSHLKGIYVHKFLVSSIAMWASPRYAIYILMLLDELCTKQREDMMKEDKNIQKRIPRSVPKGKEKNYKYMIYTEEMENEEDKDMVMLHLVRRNNKSFYDLAKIYKSDRNWFYRENLPISMTPNEDVKQIVQDTLPQTHYDIKGCTILTFKEDLPLLKEKITEYFDNFKEEE
;
A
#
# COMPACT_ATOMS: atom_id res chain seq x y z
N MET A 1 -28.52 14.23 -37.14
CA MET A 1 -27.32 13.80 -37.89
C MET A 1 -26.66 14.97 -38.59
N GLN A 2 -27.42 15.80 -39.33
CA GLN A 2 -26.88 16.98 -40.02
C GLN A 2 -26.05 17.91 -39.12
N SER A 3 -26.49 18.15 -37.89
CA SER A 3 -25.75 18.94 -36.90
C SER A 3 -24.35 18.37 -36.59
N ILE A 4 -24.19 17.04 -36.61
CA ILE A 4 -22.90 16.37 -36.40
C ILE A 4 -21.99 16.62 -37.59
N PHE A 5 -22.51 16.53 -38.82
CA PHE A 5 -21.73 16.79 -40.04
C PHE A 5 -21.26 18.24 -40.09
N THR A 6 -22.15 19.19 -39.77
CA THR A 6 -21.80 20.61 -39.65
C THR A 6 -20.71 20.83 -38.60
N ALA A 7 -20.83 20.23 -37.41
CA ALA A 7 -19.84 20.37 -36.35
C ALA A 7 -18.48 19.74 -36.70
N CYS A 8 -18.48 18.66 -37.49
CA CYS A 8 -17.26 17.96 -37.91
C CYS A 8 -16.62 18.55 -39.17
N PHE A 9 -17.20 19.61 -39.76
CA PHE A 9 -16.81 20.14 -41.08
C PHE A 9 -16.71 19.03 -42.13
N ALA A 10 -17.70 18.15 -42.16
CA ALA A 10 -17.74 17.02 -43.06
C ALA A 10 -17.79 17.51 -44.53
N PRO A 11 -17.12 16.80 -45.47
CA PRO A 11 -17.19 17.14 -46.88
C PRO A 11 -18.61 16.95 -47.41
N ASP A 12 -19.02 17.81 -48.36
CA ASP A 12 -20.38 17.80 -48.94
C ASP A 12 -20.73 16.49 -49.69
N THR A 13 -19.73 15.66 -49.98
CA THR A 13 -19.89 14.34 -50.60
C THR A 13 -20.42 13.26 -49.67
N LYS A 14 -20.54 13.54 -48.36
CA LYS A 14 -21.02 12.58 -47.37
C LYS A 14 -22.48 12.86 -47.03
N HIS A 15 -23.33 11.87 -47.31
CA HIS A 15 -24.73 11.90 -46.99
C HIS A 15 -25.05 10.99 -45.81
N ALA A 16 -26.16 11.27 -45.14
CA ALA A 16 -26.57 10.49 -43.97
C ALA A 16 -26.83 9.03 -44.33
N ASP A 17 -27.41 8.80 -45.50
CA ASP A 17 -27.76 7.46 -46.01
C ASP A 17 -26.51 6.60 -46.23
N ASP A 18 -25.42 7.18 -46.73
CA ASP A 18 -24.13 6.50 -46.92
C ASP A 18 -23.60 5.86 -45.63
N TRP A 19 -23.84 6.49 -44.48
CA TRP A 19 -23.42 5.93 -43.19
C TRP A 19 -24.23 4.69 -42.83
N PHE A 20 -25.53 4.65 -43.16
CA PHE A 20 -26.40 3.52 -42.86
C PHE A 20 -26.17 2.31 -43.78
N GLU A 21 -25.58 2.52 -44.96
CA GLU A 21 -25.24 1.46 -45.92
C GLU A 21 -23.94 0.71 -45.59
N LEU A 22 -23.15 1.19 -44.63
CA LEU A 22 -21.88 0.56 -44.28
C LEU A 22 -22.09 -0.73 -43.48
N ASN A 23 -21.36 -1.78 -43.87
CA ASN A 23 -21.30 -3.04 -43.10
C ASN A 23 -20.91 -2.82 -41.63
N SER A 24 -19.96 -1.92 -41.36
CA SER A 24 -19.54 -1.57 -40.00
C SER A 24 -20.63 -0.87 -39.19
N THR A 25 -21.52 -0.13 -39.84
CA THR A 25 -22.69 0.49 -39.19
C THR A 25 -23.71 -0.58 -38.82
N HIS A 26 -23.96 -1.55 -39.70
CA HIS A 26 -24.85 -2.67 -39.40
C HIS A 26 -24.34 -3.51 -38.22
N GLU A 27 -23.05 -3.85 -38.21
CA GLU A 27 -22.40 -4.54 -37.08
C GLU A 27 -22.60 -3.76 -35.77
N LEU A 28 -22.27 -2.46 -35.78
CA LEU A 28 -22.44 -1.60 -34.61
C LEU A 28 -23.89 -1.54 -34.12
N LEU A 29 -24.86 -1.39 -35.03
CA LEU A 29 -26.28 -1.34 -34.67
C LEU A 29 -26.77 -2.67 -34.09
N SER A 30 -26.27 -3.81 -34.60
CA SER A 30 -26.64 -5.14 -34.11
C SER A 30 -26.20 -5.38 -32.66
N GLU A 31 -25.02 -4.89 -32.27
CA GLU A 31 -24.54 -4.96 -30.88
C GLU A 31 -25.46 -4.19 -29.93
N PHE A 32 -26.00 -3.07 -30.40
CA PHE A 32 -26.91 -2.25 -29.62
C PHE A 32 -28.33 -2.80 -29.50
N GLU A 33 -28.77 -3.68 -30.40
CA GLU A 33 -30.06 -4.36 -30.29
C GLU A 33 -30.10 -5.34 -29.11
N HIS A 34 -28.93 -5.84 -28.68
CA HIS A 34 -28.79 -6.73 -27.51
C HIS A 34 -28.87 -5.98 -26.17
N VAL A 35 -28.67 -4.65 -26.18
CA VAL A 35 -28.73 -3.78 -25.02
C VAL A 35 -30.05 -3.03 -25.11
N GLU A 36 -31.10 -3.38 -24.34
CA GLU A 36 -32.51 -2.91 -24.39
C GLU A 36 -32.78 -1.39 -24.65
N LEU A 37 -32.26 -0.83 -25.73
CA LEU A 37 -32.25 0.59 -26.06
C LEU A 37 -33.26 0.77 -27.19
N LYS A 38 -34.41 1.34 -26.82
CA LYS A 38 -35.67 1.26 -27.58
C LYS A 38 -35.73 1.97 -28.93
N LYS A 39 -34.61 2.49 -29.48
CA LYS A 39 -34.39 2.92 -30.88
C LYS A 39 -33.10 3.73 -30.97
N MET A 40 -32.17 3.32 -31.83
CA MET A 40 -30.89 4.01 -32.00
C MET A 40 -30.91 5.20 -32.95
N TYR A 41 -31.86 5.24 -33.87
CA TYR A 41 -32.11 6.38 -34.71
C TYR A 41 -33.60 6.49 -35.05
N GLN A 42 -34.01 7.67 -35.50
CA GLN A 42 -35.37 7.93 -35.96
C GLN A 42 -35.33 8.94 -37.10
N ASP A 43 -35.87 8.54 -38.24
CA ASP A 43 -36.10 9.48 -39.33
C ASP A 43 -37.39 10.28 -39.10
N ARG A 44 -37.28 11.61 -39.16
CA ARG A 44 -38.37 12.55 -38.91
C ARG A 44 -38.51 13.56 -40.05
N GLN A 45 -38.59 13.10 -41.29
CA GLN A 45 -38.79 14.01 -42.44
C GLN A 45 -40.12 14.77 -42.42
N ASN A 46 -41.14 14.23 -41.75
CA ASN A 46 -42.49 14.79 -41.69
C ASN A 46 -42.63 16.04 -40.79
N LEU A 47 -41.55 16.49 -40.16
CA LEU A 47 -41.54 17.67 -39.28
C LEU A 47 -41.28 18.97 -40.05
N PRO A 48 -41.57 20.15 -39.45
CA PRO A 48 -41.20 21.45 -40.03
C PRO A 48 -39.70 21.51 -40.39
N SER A 49 -39.33 22.35 -41.37
CA SER A 49 -37.97 22.39 -41.96
C SER A 49 -36.82 22.49 -40.94
N HIS A 50 -37.04 23.15 -39.80
CA HIS A 50 -36.03 23.31 -38.74
C HIS A 50 -35.97 22.14 -37.75
N LEU A 51 -36.93 21.20 -37.80
CA LEU A 51 -37.03 20.01 -36.95
C LEU A 51 -36.95 18.70 -37.75
N LYS A 52 -36.93 18.76 -39.08
CA LYS A 52 -36.83 17.56 -39.91
C LYS A 52 -35.41 17.01 -39.93
N GLY A 53 -35.30 15.69 -40.08
CA GLY A 53 -34.04 15.00 -40.29
C GLY A 53 -33.90 13.72 -39.47
N ILE A 54 -32.73 13.11 -39.54
CA ILE A 54 -32.41 11.86 -38.85
C ILE A 54 -31.87 12.18 -37.45
N TYR A 55 -32.61 11.75 -36.44
CA TYR A 55 -32.23 11.83 -35.04
C TYR A 55 -31.48 10.56 -34.65
N VAL A 56 -30.39 10.69 -33.92
CA VAL A 56 -29.51 9.58 -33.53
C VAL A 56 -29.29 9.59 -32.03
N HIS A 57 -29.16 8.41 -31.44
CA HIS A 57 -28.88 8.25 -30.03
C HIS A 57 -27.48 8.75 -29.68
N LYS A 58 -27.28 9.25 -28.45
CA LYS A 58 -26.02 9.86 -28.01
C LYS A 58 -24.79 8.96 -28.18
N PHE A 59 -24.95 7.64 -28.06
CA PHE A 59 -23.85 6.69 -28.23
C PHE A 59 -23.39 6.54 -29.69
N LEU A 60 -24.25 6.83 -30.67
CA LEU A 60 -23.86 6.81 -32.07
C LEU A 60 -23.15 8.10 -32.50
N VAL A 61 -23.24 9.18 -31.72
CA VAL A 61 -22.69 10.49 -32.09
C VAL A 61 -21.20 10.40 -32.38
N SER A 62 -20.43 9.74 -31.50
CA SER A 62 -18.99 9.59 -31.71
C SER A 62 -18.66 8.74 -32.93
N SER A 63 -19.40 7.66 -33.17
CA SER A 63 -19.21 6.80 -34.35
C SER A 63 -19.48 7.56 -35.66
N ILE A 64 -20.60 8.28 -35.70
CA ILE A 64 -20.99 9.10 -36.85
C ILE A 64 -19.99 10.24 -37.07
N ALA A 65 -19.51 10.87 -35.99
CA ALA A 65 -18.52 11.95 -36.07
C ALA A 65 -17.16 11.45 -36.59
N MET A 66 -16.69 10.27 -36.15
CA MET A 66 -15.48 9.64 -36.67
C MET A 66 -15.61 9.29 -38.16
N TRP A 67 -16.76 8.75 -38.56
CA TRP A 67 -17.03 8.49 -39.97
C TRP A 67 -17.07 9.79 -40.77
N ALA A 68 -17.78 10.81 -40.30
CA ALA A 68 -17.92 12.09 -40.98
C ALA A 68 -16.56 12.78 -41.18
N SER A 69 -15.72 12.79 -40.14
CA SER A 69 -14.39 13.37 -40.15
C SER A 69 -13.41 12.51 -39.33
N PRO A 70 -12.41 11.87 -39.97
CA PRO A 70 -11.39 11.09 -39.26
C PRO A 70 -10.61 11.90 -38.22
N ARG A 71 -10.57 13.23 -38.37
CA ARG A 71 -9.96 14.14 -37.38
C ARG A 71 -10.63 14.04 -36.01
N TYR A 72 -11.93 13.72 -35.98
CA TYR A 72 -12.65 13.53 -34.72
C TYR A 72 -12.06 12.39 -33.88
N ALA A 73 -11.55 11.33 -34.52
CA ALA A 73 -10.91 10.23 -33.81
C ALA A 73 -9.67 10.69 -33.02
N ILE A 74 -8.91 11.65 -33.55
CA ILE A 74 -7.74 12.22 -32.85
C ILE A 74 -8.16 12.91 -31.56
N TYR A 75 -9.23 13.72 -31.58
CA TYR A 75 -9.72 14.39 -30.38
C TYR A 75 -10.22 13.40 -29.32
N ILE A 76 -10.88 12.32 -29.74
CA ILE A 76 -11.30 11.26 -28.82
C ILE A 76 -10.09 10.55 -28.20
N LEU A 77 -9.06 10.22 -28.99
CA LEU A 77 -7.85 9.59 -28.48
C LEU A 77 -7.13 10.48 -27.47
N MET A 78 -7.01 11.79 -27.75
CA MET A 78 -6.43 12.76 -26.81
C MET A 78 -7.23 12.85 -25.50
N LEU A 79 -8.56 12.87 -25.60
CA LEU A 79 -9.43 12.93 -24.42
C LEU A 79 -9.34 11.65 -23.57
N LEU A 80 -9.24 10.48 -24.22
CA LEU A 80 -9.02 9.21 -23.52
C LEU A 80 -7.65 9.15 -22.85
N ASP A 81 -6.60 9.67 -23.49
CA ASP A 81 -5.26 9.73 -22.91
C ASP A 81 -5.22 10.66 -21.69
N GLU A 82 -5.88 11.81 -21.75
CA GLU A 82 -6.01 12.74 -20.62
C GLU A 82 -6.79 12.11 -19.46
N LEU A 83 -7.89 11.40 -19.74
CA LEU A 83 -8.67 10.69 -18.72
C LEU A 83 -7.84 9.59 -18.05
N CYS A 84 -7.12 8.79 -18.83
CA CYS A 84 -6.23 7.75 -18.31
C CYS A 84 -5.11 8.35 -17.44
N THR A 85 -4.53 9.47 -17.86
CA THR A 85 -3.49 10.17 -17.11
C THR A 85 -4.03 10.67 -15.77
N LYS A 86 -5.18 11.33 -15.75
CA LYS A 86 -5.84 11.78 -14.51
C LYS A 86 -6.17 10.61 -13.58
N GLN A 87 -6.72 9.51 -14.12
CA GLN A 87 -7.00 8.31 -13.33
C GLN A 87 -5.73 7.75 -12.67
N ARG A 88 -4.60 7.69 -13.39
CA ARG A 88 -3.31 7.25 -12.82
C ARG A 88 -2.82 8.20 -11.73
N GLU A 89 -2.91 9.51 -11.95
CA GLU A 89 -2.53 10.50 -10.94
C GLU A 89 -3.38 10.40 -9.67
N ASP A 90 -4.69 10.19 -9.82
CA ASP A 90 -5.60 10.07 -8.69
C ASP A 90 -5.38 8.76 -7.93
N MET A 91 -5.16 7.63 -8.63
CA MET A 91 -4.72 6.38 -8.00
C MET A 91 -3.40 6.57 -7.24
N MET A 92 -2.40 7.27 -7.82
CA MET A 92 -1.15 7.56 -7.11
C MET A 92 -1.33 8.45 -5.88
N LYS A 93 -2.27 9.40 -5.89
CA LYS A 93 -2.61 10.23 -4.72
C LYS A 93 -3.31 9.39 -3.65
N GLU A 94 -4.22 8.50 -4.04
CA GLU A 94 -4.89 7.56 -3.14
C GLU A 94 -3.89 6.59 -2.52
N ASP A 95 -2.98 6.00 -3.30
CA ASP A 95 -1.93 5.12 -2.82
C ASP A 95 -0.98 5.84 -1.85
N LYS A 96 -0.58 7.08 -2.15
CA LYS A 96 0.18 7.91 -1.19
C LYS A 96 -0.62 8.19 0.09
N ASN A 97 -1.93 8.33 0.01
CA ASN A 97 -2.79 8.47 1.19
C ASN A 97 -2.99 7.14 1.93
N ILE A 98 -2.93 5.99 1.24
CA ILE A 98 -2.99 4.64 1.82
C ILE A 98 -1.65 4.29 2.49
N GLN A 99 -0.51 4.64 1.90
CA GLN A 99 0.81 4.54 2.53
C GLN A 99 0.93 5.48 3.75
N LYS A 100 0.20 6.60 3.76
CA LYS A 100 0.03 7.48 4.92
C LYS A 100 -1.02 6.98 5.94
N ARG A 101 -1.67 5.83 5.73
CA ARG A 101 -2.44 5.17 6.79
C ARG A 101 -1.48 4.59 7.82
N ILE A 102 -1.00 5.50 8.65
CA ILE A 102 -0.53 5.38 10.03
C ILE A 102 0.14 4.03 10.33
N PRO A 103 1.48 3.95 10.45
CA PRO A 103 2.12 2.80 11.08
C PRO A 103 1.50 2.64 12.47
N ARG A 104 0.62 1.63 12.64
CA ARG A 104 -0.10 1.28 13.87
C ARG A 104 -0.54 2.51 14.69
N SER A 105 -1.77 3.03 14.52
CA SER A 105 -2.31 4.13 15.35
C SER A 105 -2.09 3.88 16.85
N VAL A 106 -1.01 4.43 17.40
CA VAL A 106 -0.68 4.34 18.81
C VAL A 106 -1.49 5.42 19.51
N PRO A 107 -2.27 5.10 20.55
CA PRO A 107 -2.97 6.14 21.31
C PRO A 107 -1.97 7.18 21.82
N LYS A 108 -2.26 8.46 21.58
CA LYS A 108 -1.41 9.59 21.93
C LYS A 108 -0.89 9.46 23.37
N GLY A 109 0.43 9.49 23.54
CA GLY A 109 1.09 9.34 24.85
C GLY A 109 1.32 7.91 25.33
N LYS A 110 0.99 6.89 24.52
CA LYS A 110 1.35 5.47 24.78
C LYS A 110 2.50 4.96 23.89
N GLU A 111 3.11 5.83 23.11
CA GLU A 111 4.22 5.52 22.19
C GLU A 111 5.39 4.82 22.89
N LYS A 112 5.77 5.31 24.08
CA LYS A 112 6.99 4.86 24.80
C LYS A 112 6.68 4.14 26.12
N ASN A 113 5.65 3.29 26.13
CA ASN A 113 5.10 2.71 27.36
C ASN A 113 5.66 1.33 27.75
N TYR A 114 6.84 0.97 27.22
CA TYR A 114 7.48 -0.32 27.47
C TYR A 114 8.86 -0.17 28.10
N LYS A 115 9.23 -1.17 28.88
CA LYS A 115 10.55 -1.38 29.48
C LYS A 115 11.13 -2.68 28.96
N TYR A 116 12.44 -2.72 28.85
CA TYR A 116 13.18 -3.91 28.47
C TYR A 116 14.25 -4.19 29.52
N MET A 117 14.34 -5.45 29.91
CA MET A 117 15.27 -5.92 30.91
C MET A 117 15.84 -7.26 30.47
N ILE A 118 17.14 -7.43 30.64
CA ILE A 118 17.81 -8.71 30.55
C ILE A 118 18.38 -9.01 31.93
N TYR A 119 17.99 -10.13 32.51
CA TYR A 119 18.54 -10.58 33.78
C TYR A 119 19.28 -11.90 33.61
N THR A 120 20.28 -12.10 34.46
CA THR A 120 21.13 -13.29 34.47
C THR A 120 20.62 -14.31 35.48
N GLU A 121 20.76 -15.58 35.11
CA GLU A 121 20.60 -16.73 35.99
C GLU A 121 21.86 -17.60 35.86
N GLU A 122 22.47 -17.90 37.01
CA GLU A 122 23.66 -18.75 37.06
C GLU A 122 23.26 -20.21 36.95
N MET A 123 24.08 -21.00 36.25
CA MET A 123 23.85 -22.43 36.12
C MET A 123 24.23 -23.14 37.43
N GLU A 124 23.37 -24.05 37.89
CA GLU A 124 23.61 -24.81 39.13
C GLU A 124 24.63 -25.95 38.95
N ASN A 125 24.83 -26.42 37.72
CA ASN A 125 25.74 -27.53 37.39
C ASN A 125 27.20 -27.06 37.37
N GLU A 126 28.10 -27.83 37.97
CA GLU A 126 29.54 -27.51 37.98
C GLU A 126 30.17 -27.51 36.57
N GLU A 127 29.62 -28.31 35.65
CA GLU A 127 30.10 -28.41 34.25
C GLU A 127 29.80 -27.13 33.43
N ASP A 128 28.76 -26.38 33.79
CA ASP A 128 28.30 -25.17 33.09
C ASP A 128 28.61 -23.89 33.88
N LYS A 129 29.55 -23.95 34.83
CA LYS A 129 29.86 -22.85 35.75
C LYS A 129 30.30 -21.56 35.03
N ASP A 130 30.89 -21.71 33.84
CA ASP A 130 31.35 -20.60 33.01
C ASP A 130 30.26 -20.07 32.06
N MET A 131 29.10 -20.72 32.01
CA MET A 131 27.93 -20.27 31.26
C MET A 131 26.96 -19.49 32.16
N VAL A 132 26.11 -18.71 31.51
CA VAL A 132 25.08 -17.90 32.13
C VAL A 132 23.86 -17.84 31.23
N MET A 133 22.69 -17.89 31.84
CA MET A 133 21.42 -17.76 31.12
C MET A 133 20.92 -16.32 31.20
N LEU A 134 20.65 -15.74 30.04
CA LEU A 134 20.08 -14.41 29.86
C LEU A 134 18.59 -14.53 29.56
N HIS A 135 17.76 -13.90 30.38
CA HIS A 135 16.31 -13.84 30.19
C HIS A 135 15.89 -12.51 29.59
N LEU A 136 15.40 -12.53 28.36
CA LEU A 136 15.00 -11.36 27.58
C LEU A 136 13.55 -10.97 27.88
N VAL A 137 13.34 -9.85 28.56
CA VAL A 137 12.00 -9.47 29.02
C VAL A 137 11.61 -8.07 28.57
N ARG A 138 10.57 -7.99 27.73
CA ARG A 138 9.87 -6.75 27.39
C ARG A 138 8.51 -6.69 28.11
N ARG A 139 8.25 -5.63 28.87
CA ARG A 139 6.98 -5.45 29.60
C ARG A 139 6.45 -4.04 29.47
N ASN A 140 5.13 -3.90 29.61
CA ASN A 140 4.51 -2.59 29.72
C ASN A 140 4.86 -1.97 31.08
N ASN A 141 4.95 -0.65 31.16
CA ASN A 141 5.22 0.07 32.41
C ASN A 141 4.27 -0.34 33.55
N LYS A 142 3.00 -0.61 33.25
CA LYS A 142 1.99 -0.99 34.25
C LYS A 142 2.20 -2.40 34.82
N SER A 143 2.79 -3.33 34.08
CA SER A 143 3.00 -4.72 34.51
C SER A 143 4.43 -5.02 34.94
N PHE A 144 5.30 -4.01 35.00
CA PHE A 144 6.69 -4.20 35.38
C PHE A 144 6.88 -4.51 36.88
N TYR A 145 5.86 -4.31 37.71
CA TYR A 145 5.93 -4.58 39.16
C TYR A 145 6.29 -6.04 39.47
N ASP A 146 5.91 -6.99 38.62
CA ASP A 146 6.24 -8.42 38.76
C ASP A 146 7.76 -8.66 38.75
N LEU A 147 8.52 -7.79 38.08
CA LEU A 147 9.98 -7.89 37.95
C LEU A 147 10.72 -6.99 38.94
N ALA A 148 10.01 -6.25 39.80
CA ALA A 148 10.63 -5.26 40.69
C ALA A 148 11.68 -5.85 41.63
N LYS A 149 11.52 -7.13 42.04
CA LYS A 149 12.50 -7.84 42.86
C LYS A 149 13.80 -8.10 42.12
N ILE A 150 13.72 -8.53 40.86
CA ILE A 150 14.87 -8.81 40.00
C ILE A 150 15.54 -7.51 39.56
N TYR A 151 14.74 -6.50 39.22
CA TYR A 151 15.24 -5.18 38.85
C TYR A 151 16.14 -4.54 39.92
N LYS A 152 15.84 -4.78 41.20
CA LYS A 152 16.60 -4.28 42.36
C LYS A 152 17.74 -5.20 42.80
N SER A 153 17.94 -6.34 42.15
CA SER A 153 19.01 -7.28 42.51
C SER A 153 20.16 -7.22 41.52
N ASP A 154 21.29 -7.83 41.90
CA ASP A 154 22.49 -7.93 41.06
C ASP A 154 22.29 -8.80 39.81
N ARG A 155 21.15 -9.52 39.72
CA ARG A 155 20.77 -10.27 38.52
C ARG A 155 20.35 -9.36 37.37
N ASN A 156 20.00 -8.11 37.63
CA ASN A 156 19.66 -7.15 36.58
C ASN A 156 20.91 -6.76 35.77
N TRP A 157 21.09 -7.40 34.63
CA TRP A 157 22.29 -7.24 33.82
C TRP A 157 22.21 -6.09 32.82
N PHE A 158 21.02 -5.89 32.22
CA PHE A 158 20.73 -4.80 31.29
C PHE A 158 19.31 -4.28 31.46
N TYR A 159 19.12 -2.97 31.41
CA TYR A 159 17.81 -2.33 31.54
C TYR A 159 17.71 -1.07 30.67
N ARG A 160 16.58 -0.95 29.96
CA ARG A 160 16.18 0.24 29.20
C ARG A 160 14.71 0.55 29.42
N GLU A 161 14.41 1.84 29.46
CA GLU A 161 13.06 2.37 29.63
C GLU A 161 12.67 3.27 28.47
N ASN A 162 11.39 3.64 28.41
CA ASN A 162 10.80 4.45 27.35
C ASN A 162 10.94 3.81 25.96
N LEU A 163 10.87 2.48 25.88
CA LEU A 163 10.94 1.80 24.59
C LEU A 163 9.69 2.08 23.77
N PRO A 164 9.86 2.34 22.46
CA PRO A 164 8.74 2.48 21.58
C PRO A 164 7.93 1.19 21.48
N ILE A 165 6.61 1.33 21.31
CA ILE A 165 5.70 0.21 21.06
C ILE A 165 6.07 -0.51 19.77
N SER A 166 6.70 0.19 18.83
CA SER A 166 7.05 -0.34 17.53
C SER A 166 8.20 -1.33 17.55
N MET A 167 9.12 -1.19 18.50
CA MET A 167 10.36 -1.97 18.62
C MET A 167 10.12 -3.43 19.02
N THR A 168 10.96 -4.32 18.49
CA THR A 168 10.98 -5.77 18.74
C THR A 168 12.30 -6.18 19.41
N PRO A 169 12.60 -5.67 20.62
CA PRO A 169 13.92 -5.75 21.22
C PRO A 169 14.42 -7.18 21.43
N ASN A 170 13.53 -8.14 21.69
CA ASN A 170 13.93 -9.55 21.87
C ASN A 170 14.50 -10.15 20.58
N GLU A 171 13.91 -9.86 19.43
CA GLU A 171 14.39 -10.39 18.15
C GLU A 171 15.69 -9.68 17.74
N ASP A 172 15.74 -8.37 17.92
CA ASP A 172 16.93 -7.58 17.59
C ASP A 172 18.13 -7.98 18.47
N VAL A 173 17.92 -8.21 19.77
CA VAL A 173 18.98 -8.71 20.66
C VAL A 173 19.44 -10.12 20.29
N LYS A 174 18.53 -11.01 19.88
CA LYS A 174 18.94 -12.33 19.36
C LYS A 174 19.80 -12.19 18.12
N GLN A 175 19.44 -11.29 17.21
CA GLN A 175 20.23 -11.04 16.00
C GLN A 175 21.62 -10.50 16.37
N ILE A 176 21.71 -9.55 17.30
CA ILE A 176 22.99 -9.03 17.80
C ILE A 176 23.87 -10.17 18.35
N VAL A 177 23.30 -11.10 19.12
CA VAL A 177 24.03 -12.27 19.63
C VAL A 177 24.55 -13.14 18.48
N GLN A 178 23.71 -13.44 17.49
CA GLN A 178 24.08 -14.25 16.33
C GLN A 178 25.15 -13.60 15.45
N ASP A 179 25.13 -12.27 15.33
CA ASP A 179 26.08 -11.52 14.49
C ASP A 179 27.43 -11.28 15.22
N THR A 180 27.40 -11.24 16.56
CA THR A 180 28.58 -10.89 17.37
C THR A 180 29.36 -12.12 17.83
N LEU A 181 28.66 -13.20 18.19
CA LEU A 181 29.29 -14.38 18.81
C LEU A 181 29.42 -15.55 17.83
N PRO A 182 30.44 -16.41 18.00
CA PRO A 182 30.51 -17.67 17.26
C PRO A 182 29.31 -18.58 17.55
N GLN A 183 28.87 -19.37 16.58
CA GLN A 183 27.72 -20.28 16.74
C GLN A 183 27.86 -21.30 17.88
N THR A 184 29.08 -21.60 18.32
CA THR A 184 29.36 -22.51 19.45
C THR A 184 29.24 -21.83 20.82
N HIS A 185 29.11 -20.51 20.87
CA HIS A 185 29.11 -19.70 22.11
C HIS A 185 27.71 -19.35 22.62
N TYR A 186 26.66 -19.77 21.91
CA TYR A 186 25.30 -19.47 22.33
C TYR A 186 24.29 -20.58 21.99
N ASP A 187 23.26 -20.70 22.82
CA ASP A 187 22.04 -21.45 22.53
C ASP A 187 20.82 -20.56 22.80
N ILE A 188 19.98 -20.32 21.78
CA ILE A 188 18.82 -19.43 21.86
C ILE A 188 17.55 -20.26 21.90
N LYS A 189 16.80 -20.15 22.99
CA LYS A 189 15.51 -20.81 23.18
C LYS A 189 14.45 -19.80 23.61
N GLY A 190 13.53 -19.47 22.71
CA GLY A 190 12.41 -18.59 23.00
C GLY A 190 12.88 -17.19 23.45
N CYS A 191 12.71 -16.86 24.73
CA CYS A 191 13.17 -15.60 25.34
C CYS A 191 14.41 -15.76 26.22
N THR A 192 15.13 -16.89 26.09
CA THR A 192 16.34 -17.19 26.85
C THR A 192 17.52 -17.40 25.91
N ILE A 193 18.69 -16.93 26.35
CA ILE A 193 19.97 -17.13 25.66
C ILE A 193 20.96 -17.69 26.67
N LEU A 194 21.50 -18.87 26.40
CA LEU A 194 22.62 -19.42 27.14
C LEU A 194 23.92 -18.99 26.44
N THR A 195 24.88 -18.44 27.17
CA THR A 195 26.17 -17.99 26.61
C THR A 195 27.28 -18.01 27.67
N PHE A 196 28.53 -17.83 27.27
CA PHE A 196 29.65 -17.78 28.20
C PHE A 196 29.75 -16.44 28.95
N LYS A 197 30.21 -16.49 30.20
CA LYS A 197 30.40 -15.30 31.04
C LYS A 197 31.42 -14.32 30.45
N GLU A 198 32.41 -14.82 29.71
CA GLU A 198 33.44 -14.02 29.04
C GLU A 198 32.89 -13.14 27.91
N ASP A 199 31.78 -13.54 27.27
CA ASP A 199 31.16 -12.82 26.16
C ASP A 199 30.22 -11.70 26.64
N LEU A 200 29.86 -11.67 27.93
CA LEU A 200 28.95 -10.68 28.50
C LEU A 200 29.41 -9.23 28.29
N PRO A 201 30.68 -8.84 28.54
CA PRO A 201 31.11 -7.45 28.35
C PRO A 201 30.88 -6.96 26.92
N LEU A 202 31.24 -7.79 25.92
CA LEU A 202 31.08 -7.49 24.50
C LEU A 202 29.61 -7.40 24.11
N LEU A 203 28.78 -8.37 24.54
CA LEU A 203 27.34 -8.33 24.30
C LEU A 203 26.69 -7.09 24.91
N LYS A 204 27.08 -6.71 26.13
CA LYS A 204 26.54 -5.53 26.81
C LYS A 204 26.86 -4.25 26.04
N GLU A 205 28.07 -4.15 25.50
CA GLU A 205 28.47 -3.03 24.64
C GLU A 205 27.60 -2.97 23.38
N LYS A 206 27.49 -4.06 22.61
CA LYS A 206 26.71 -4.10 21.36
C LYS A 206 25.22 -3.85 21.56
N ILE A 207 24.63 -4.42 22.60
CA ILE A 207 23.23 -4.16 22.95
C ILE A 207 23.05 -2.70 23.34
N THR A 208 23.98 -2.11 24.09
CA THR A 208 23.94 -0.68 24.46
C THR A 208 24.00 0.21 23.21
N GLU A 209 24.94 -0.06 22.30
CA GLU A 209 25.07 0.66 21.02
C GLU A 209 23.78 0.60 20.19
N TYR A 210 23.13 -0.56 20.12
CA TYR A 210 21.87 -0.73 19.40
C TYR A 210 20.76 0.17 20.00
N PHE A 211 20.58 0.15 21.31
CA PHE A 211 19.52 0.94 21.96
C PHE A 211 19.80 2.45 21.92
N ASP A 212 21.07 2.86 21.94
CA ASP A 212 21.46 4.27 21.92
C ASP A 212 21.38 4.88 20.51
N ASN A 213 21.68 4.08 19.48
CA ASN A 213 21.60 4.51 18.08
C ASN A 213 20.25 4.27 17.43
N PHE A 214 19.27 3.71 18.16
CA PHE A 214 17.94 3.47 17.62
C PHE A 214 17.25 4.80 17.27
N LYS A 215 17.18 5.10 15.97
CA LYS A 215 16.41 6.22 15.44
C LYS A 215 15.04 5.69 15.02
N GLU A 216 13.97 6.25 15.58
CA GLU A 216 12.64 6.10 14.99
C GLU A 216 12.71 6.76 13.61
N GLU A 217 12.52 6.00 12.53
CA GLU A 217 12.26 6.59 11.21
C GLU A 217 10.94 7.39 11.34
N GLU A 218 11.06 8.73 11.35
CA GLU A 218 9.93 9.67 11.36
C GLU A 218 9.14 9.64 10.04
#